data_AF-S4NYV5-F1
#
_entry.id   AF-S4NYV5-F1
#
_cell.length_a   1.000
_cell.length_b   1.000
_cell.length_c   1.000
_cell.angle_alpha   90.00
_cell.angle_beta   90.00
_cell.angle_gamma   90.00
#
_symmetry.space_group_name_H-M   'P 1'
#
loop_
_entity.id
_entity.type
_entity.pdbx_description
1 polymer ?
#
loop_
_entity_poly.entity_id
_entity_poly.type
_entity_poly.pdbx_seq_one_letter_code
_entity_poly.pdbx_strand_id
1 'polypeptide(L)'
;MQVTGHRHPFLIKYKVAFDNNGKILGAIFDIYANAGSSMDISCSMIERASFHVDNCYYIPNIRVNGYLCKTNMPSNTAFRGFGSPKAMLGAEAVIRDIASTLGKSYEEIATINLYKEGDLT
;
A
#
# COMPACT_ATOMS: atom_id res chain seq x y z
N MET A 1 7.75 7.96 -25.73
CA MET A 1 7.73 6.70 -24.96
C MET A 1 6.36 6.06 -25.11
N GLN A 2 6.19 5.09 -26.01
CA GLN A 2 4.88 4.45 -26.27
C GLN A 2 4.91 2.92 -26.19
N VAL A 3 6.08 2.29 -26.32
CA VAL A 3 6.19 0.83 -26.50
C VAL A 3 6.65 0.10 -25.23
N THR A 4 7.64 0.65 -24.52
CA THR A 4 8.40 -0.07 -23.48
C THR A 4 7.74 -0.14 -22.09
N GLY A 5 6.49 0.31 -21.96
CA GLY A 5 5.81 0.35 -20.67
C GLY A 5 6.38 1.37 -19.68
N HIS A 6 5.71 1.50 -18.54
CA HIS A 6 6.12 2.37 -17.43
C HIS A 6 5.86 1.70 -16.07
N ARG A 7 5.89 2.48 -14.99
CA ARG A 7 5.46 2.07 -13.66
C ARG A 7 3.96 1.77 -13.66
N HIS A 8 3.54 0.66 -13.06
CA HIS A 8 2.12 0.31 -12.92
C HIS A 8 1.31 1.40 -12.20
N PRO A 9 0.24 1.93 -12.81
CA PRO A 9 -0.79 2.70 -12.10
C PRO A 9 -1.51 1.83 -11.07
N PHE A 10 -1.73 2.37 -9.87
CA PHE A 10 -2.39 1.69 -8.77
C PHE A 10 -3.69 2.40 -8.40
N LEU A 11 -4.71 1.61 -8.04
CA LEU A 11 -5.82 2.04 -7.21
C LEU A 11 -5.74 1.23 -5.91
N ILE A 12 -5.64 1.90 -4.78
CA ILE A 12 -5.65 1.25 -3.46
C ILE A 12 -6.96 1.64 -2.78
N LYS A 13 -7.77 0.65 -2.47
CA LYS A 13 -8.92 0.83 -1.56
C LYS A 13 -8.51 0.28 -0.21
N TYR A 14 -8.83 1.01 0.85
CA TYR A 14 -8.53 0.55 2.19
C TYR A 14 -9.71 0.77 3.13
N LYS A 15 -9.75 -0.06 4.16
CA LYS A 15 -10.63 0.10 5.31
C LYS A 15 -9.78 -0.11 6.55
N VAL A 16 -9.78 0.86 7.45
CA VAL A 16 -9.00 0.82 8.69
C VAL A 16 -9.92 0.91 9.91
N ALA A 17 -9.60 0.15 10.94
CA ALA A 17 -10.20 0.24 12.26
C ALA A 17 -9.15 0.74 13.25
N PHE A 18 -9.49 1.77 14.03
CA PHE A 18 -8.61 2.41 15.00
C PHE A 18 -9.39 2.83 16.25
N ASP A 19 -8.69 3.00 17.37
CA ASP A 19 -9.28 3.49 18.62
C ASP A 19 -9.30 5.03 18.69
N ASN A 20 -9.90 5.59 19.75
CA ASN A 20 -9.97 7.04 19.96
C ASN A 20 -8.58 7.70 20.15
N ASN A 21 -7.54 6.92 20.44
CA ASN A 21 -6.18 7.42 20.56
C ASN A 21 -5.46 7.44 19.20
N GLY A 22 -6.00 6.75 18.20
CA GLY A 22 -5.43 6.62 16.86
C GLY A 22 -4.58 5.37 16.66
N LYS A 23 -4.64 4.40 17.58
CA LYS A 23 -3.96 3.11 17.44
C LYS A 23 -4.74 2.21 16.49
N ILE A 24 -4.07 1.68 15.48
CA ILE A 24 -4.67 0.78 14.48
C ILE A 24 -4.92 -0.59 15.11
N LEU A 25 -6.14 -1.08 14.95
CA LEU A 25 -6.57 -2.40 15.40
C LEU A 25 -6.63 -3.41 14.24
N GLY A 26 -6.84 -2.92 13.02
CA GLY A 26 -6.77 -3.75 11.82
C GLY A 26 -7.04 -2.97 10.55
N ALA A 27 -6.59 -3.52 9.43
CA ALA A 27 -6.76 -2.90 8.12
C ALA A 27 -6.98 -3.94 7.02
N ILE A 28 -7.79 -3.57 6.03
CA ILE A 28 -7.94 -4.30 4.77
C ILE A 28 -7.45 -3.39 3.66
N PHE A 29 -6.53 -3.90 2.83
CA PHE A 29 -6.04 -3.22 1.64
C PHE A 29 -6.35 -4.05 0.39
N ASP A 30 -7.07 -3.44 -0.54
CA ASP A 30 -7.29 -3.99 -1.89
C ASP A 30 -6.47 -3.18 -2.89
N ILE A 31 -5.42 -3.80 -3.44
CA ILE A 31 -4.48 -3.19 -4.38
C ILE A 31 -4.84 -3.64 -5.79
N TYR A 32 -5.26 -2.71 -6.64
CA TYR A 32 -5.51 -2.95 -8.05
C TYR A 32 -4.40 -2.32 -8.88
N ALA A 33 -3.64 -3.15 -9.59
CA ALA A 33 -2.53 -2.70 -10.42
C ALA A 33 -2.83 -2.93 -11.90
N ASN A 34 -2.65 -1.89 -12.72
CA ASN A 34 -2.81 -2.02 -14.16
C ASN A 34 -1.55 -2.64 -14.80
N ALA A 35 -1.66 -3.91 -15.21
CA ALA A 35 -0.56 -4.69 -15.79
C ALA A 35 -0.32 -4.35 -17.28
N GLY A 36 -1.32 -3.81 -17.97
CA GLY A 36 -1.29 -3.63 -19.42
C GLY A 36 -1.70 -4.91 -20.16
N SER A 37 -1.17 -5.09 -21.37
CA SER A 37 -1.60 -6.13 -22.30
C SER A 37 -1.06 -7.54 -22.00
N SER A 38 0.05 -7.64 -21.27
CA SER A 38 0.65 -8.91 -20.85
C SER A 38 1.00 -8.88 -19.35
N MET A 39 1.41 -10.03 -18.83
CA MET A 39 1.70 -10.18 -17.40
C MET A 39 3.06 -9.57 -17.02
N ASP A 40 4.06 -9.66 -17.91
CA ASP A 40 5.45 -9.26 -17.65
C ASP A 40 5.90 -9.68 -16.24
N ILE A 41 6.50 -8.80 -15.45
CA ILE A 41 6.87 -9.04 -14.04
C ILE A 41 5.86 -8.46 -13.05
N SER A 42 4.59 -8.34 -13.46
CA SER A 42 3.53 -7.73 -12.64
C SER A 42 3.21 -8.55 -11.37
N CYS A 43 3.35 -9.88 -11.40
CA CYS A 43 3.13 -10.75 -10.24
C CYS A 43 4.11 -10.42 -9.10
N SER A 44 5.40 -10.40 -9.38
CA SER A 44 6.42 -10.07 -8.37
C SER A 44 6.28 -8.62 -7.88
N MET A 45 5.80 -7.72 -8.74
CA MET A 45 5.57 -6.32 -8.38
C MET A 45 4.42 -6.16 -7.38
N ILE A 46 3.32 -6.92 -7.53
CA ILE A 46 2.19 -6.85 -6.60
C ILE A 46 2.45 -7.60 -5.30
N GLU A 47 3.23 -8.68 -5.33
CA GLU A 47 3.75 -9.34 -4.13
C GLU A 47 4.58 -8.37 -3.30
N ARG A 48 5.54 -7.68 -3.94
CA ARG A 48 6.36 -6.69 -3.25
C ARG A 48 5.55 -5.51 -2.72
N ALA A 49 4.53 -5.06 -3.46
CA ALA A 49 3.61 -4.05 -2.96
C ALA A 49 2.87 -4.55 -1.70
N SER A 50 2.47 -5.82 -1.66
CA SER A 50 1.76 -6.40 -0.52
C SER A 50 2.64 -6.50 0.72
N PHE A 51 3.93 -6.80 0.57
CA PHE A 51 4.91 -6.83 1.67
C PHE A 51 5.32 -5.45 2.22
N HIS A 52 4.87 -4.35 1.62
CA HIS A 52 5.25 -2.99 2.05
C HIS A 52 4.03 -2.07 2.21
N VAL A 53 2.82 -2.63 2.32
CA VAL A 53 1.58 -1.85 2.44
C VAL A 53 1.35 -1.31 3.86
N ASP A 54 2.03 -1.91 4.82
CA ASP A 54 2.16 -1.53 6.23
C ASP A 54 3.21 -0.42 6.47
N ASN A 55 4.18 -0.27 5.55
CA ASN A 55 5.29 0.66 5.67
C ASN A 55 6.09 0.42 6.97
N CYS A 56 5.98 1.31 7.94
CA CYS A 56 6.62 1.20 9.25
C CYS A 56 5.60 1.03 10.38
N TYR A 57 4.34 0.75 10.06
CA TYR A 57 3.25 0.74 11.03
C TYR A 57 2.83 -0.68 11.40
N TYR A 58 2.83 -0.97 12.69
CA TYR A 58 2.35 -2.23 13.23
C TYR A 58 0.82 -2.32 13.14
N ILE A 59 0.33 -3.26 12.32
CA ILE A 59 -1.10 -3.54 12.13
C ILE A 59 -1.38 -4.98 12.58
N PRO A 60 -1.95 -5.21 13.79
CA PRO A 60 -2.07 -6.55 14.35
C PRO A 60 -3.00 -7.47 13.56
N ASN A 61 -4.00 -6.91 12.88
CA ASN A 61 -4.94 -7.66 12.04
C ASN A 61 -4.94 -7.07 10.64
N ILE A 62 -4.15 -7.63 9.73
CA ILE A 62 -4.03 -7.12 8.36
C ILE A 62 -4.52 -8.15 7.34
N ARG A 63 -5.25 -7.66 6.33
CA ARG A 63 -5.57 -8.43 5.12
C ARG A 63 -5.20 -7.62 3.89
N VAL A 64 -4.42 -8.22 3.01
CA VAL A 64 -3.98 -7.58 1.76
C VAL A 64 -4.43 -8.44 0.59
N ASN A 65 -5.20 -7.86 -0.33
CA ASN A 65 -5.59 -8.52 -1.56
C ASN A 65 -4.96 -7.77 -2.74
N GLY A 66 -4.23 -8.49 -3.60
CA GLY A 66 -3.62 -7.95 -4.80
C GLY A 66 -4.34 -8.41 -6.07
N TYR A 67 -4.70 -7.47 -6.94
CA TYR A 67 -5.35 -7.73 -8.23
C TYR A 67 -4.53 -7.14 -9.38
N LEU A 68 -4.25 -7.97 -10.38
CA LEU A 68 -3.63 -7.54 -11.64
C LEU A 68 -4.71 -7.34 -12.70
N CYS A 69 -4.86 -6.10 -13.15
CA CYS A 69 -5.84 -5.73 -14.17
C CYS A 69 -5.19 -5.80 -15.55
N LYS A 70 -5.61 -6.77 -16.37
CA LYS A 70 -5.27 -6.83 -17.80
C LYS A 70 -6.04 -5.74 -18.56
N THR A 71 -5.33 -4.94 -19.36
CA THR A 71 -5.93 -3.86 -20.17
C THR A 71 -5.33 -3.82 -21.57
N ASN A 72 -5.90 -3.02 -22.47
CA ASN A 72 -5.40 -2.85 -23.84
C ASN A 72 -4.28 -1.80 -23.96
N MET A 73 -3.55 -1.52 -22.88
CA MET A 73 -2.41 -0.60 -22.86
C MET A 73 -1.08 -1.36 -22.98
N PRO A 74 0.03 -0.68 -23.34
CA PRO A 74 1.36 -1.29 -23.30
C PRO A 74 1.64 -1.94 -21.95
N SER A 75 2.29 -3.11 -21.96
CA SER A 75 2.62 -3.84 -20.73
C SER A 75 3.50 -2.98 -19.83
N ASN A 76 3.11 -2.83 -18.56
CA ASN A 76 3.94 -2.16 -17.56
C ASN A 76 4.98 -3.13 -17.00
N THR A 77 6.10 -2.58 -16.51
CA THR A 77 7.25 -3.38 -16.07
C THR A 77 7.91 -2.76 -14.83
N ALA A 78 9.10 -3.24 -14.48
CA ALA A 78 9.88 -2.74 -13.35
C ALA A 78 10.13 -1.24 -13.46
N PHE A 79 9.92 -0.56 -12.33
CA PHE A 79 10.42 0.78 -12.10
C PHE A 79 10.97 0.82 -10.67
N ARG A 80 12.07 1.56 -10.44
CA ARG A 80 12.70 1.71 -9.11
C ARG A 80 11.68 1.80 -7.96
N GLY A 81 11.86 0.92 -6.98
CA GLY A 81 10.95 0.67 -5.84
C GLY A 81 9.99 -0.50 -6.05
N PHE A 82 9.68 -0.86 -7.30
CA PHE A 82 9.01 -2.11 -7.69
C PHE A 82 7.70 -2.41 -6.92
N GLY A 83 6.77 -1.46 -6.94
CA GLY A 83 5.48 -1.58 -6.24
C GLY A 83 5.48 -0.92 -4.87
N SER A 84 6.55 -1.10 -4.07
CA SER A 84 6.63 -0.60 -2.68
C SER A 84 6.28 0.89 -2.52
N PRO A 85 6.79 1.84 -3.36
CA PRO A 85 6.49 3.26 -3.15
C PRO A 85 4.99 3.59 -3.20
N LYS A 86 4.21 2.86 -4.00
CA LYS A 86 2.76 3.09 -4.13
C LYS A 86 2.01 2.46 -2.96
N ALA A 87 2.45 1.30 -2.49
CA ALA A 87 1.89 0.65 -1.31
C ALA A 87 2.13 1.46 -0.04
N MET A 88 3.37 1.91 0.18
CA MET A 88 3.73 2.78 1.31
C MET A 88 2.96 4.10 1.29
N LEU A 89 2.73 4.68 0.10
CA LEU A 89 1.86 5.86 -0.01
C LEU A 89 0.42 5.59 0.46
N GLY A 90 -0.09 4.38 0.25
CA GLY A 90 -1.39 3.94 0.79
C GLY A 90 -1.39 3.89 2.32
N ALA A 91 -0.32 3.38 2.94
CA ALA A 91 -0.13 3.40 4.39
C ALA A 91 -0.11 4.84 4.94
N GLU A 92 0.63 5.73 4.28
CA GLU A 92 0.71 7.14 4.65
C GLU A 92 -0.63 7.87 4.53
N ALA A 93 -1.43 7.53 3.52
CA ALA A 93 -2.79 8.04 3.38
C ALA A 93 -3.66 7.60 4.56
N VAL A 94 -3.57 6.33 4.98
CA VAL A 94 -4.30 5.83 6.16
C VAL A 94 -3.96 6.62 7.42
N ILE A 95 -2.67 6.85 7.69
CA ILE A 95 -2.24 7.61 8.88
C ILE A 95 -2.76 9.04 8.84
N ARG A 96 -2.70 9.70 7.67
CA ARG A 96 -3.24 11.06 7.50
C ARG A 96 -4.75 11.12 7.69
N ASP A 97 -5.49 10.14 7.20
CA ASP A 97 -6.94 10.07 7.35
C ASP A 97 -7.34 9.84 8.82
N ILE A 98 -6.62 8.98 9.55
CA ILE A 98 -6.80 8.81 11.00
C ILE A 98 -6.52 10.12 11.74
N ALA A 99 -5.40 10.78 11.44
CA ALA A 99 -5.03 12.05 12.06
C ALA A 99 -6.08 13.13 11.81
N SER A 100 -6.57 13.26 10.58
CA SER A 100 -7.64 14.20 10.23
C SER A 100 -8.97 13.85 10.91
N THR A 101 -9.29 12.57 11.08
CA THR A 101 -10.53 12.13 11.71
C THR A 101 -10.54 12.43 13.21
N LEU A 102 -9.39 12.30 13.88
CA LEU A 102 -9.24 12.56 15.31
C LEU A 102 -8.84 14.01 15.65
N GLY A 103 -8.51 14.83 14.64
CA GLY A 103 -7.99 16.18 14.84
C GLY A 103 -6.60 16.21 15.49
N LYS A 104 -5.79 15.16 15.26
CA LYS A 104 -4.43 15.00 15.80
C LYS A 104 -3.37 15.31 14.74
N SER A 105 -2.12 15.51 15.16
CA SER A 105 -1.02 15.66 14.21
C SER A 105 -0.68 14.32 13.55
N TYR A 106 -0.14 14.38 12.34
CA TYR A 106 0.31 13.20 11.60
C TYR A 106 1.41 12.46 12.39
N GLU A 107 2.34 13.21 12.98
CA GLU A 107 3.47 12.67 13.73
C GLU A 107 3.03 11.89 14.96
N GLU A 108 1.98 12.36 15.65
CA GLU A 108 1.41 11.66 16.81
C GLU A 108 0.86 10.29 16.40
N ILE A 109 0.01 10.25 15.35
CA ILE A 109 -0.58 8.99 14.87
C ILE A 109 0.49 8.05 14.31
N ALA A 110 1.44 8.58 13.54
CA ALA A 110 2.54 7.80 12.99
C ALA A 110 3.33 7.14 14.12
N THR A 111 3.76 7.92 15.12
CA THR A 111 4.60 7.44 16.24
C THR A 111 3.92 6.35 17.07
N ILE A 112 2.61 6.50 17.35
CA ILE A 112 1.85 5.53 18.14
C ILE A 112 1.80 4.16 17.45
N ASN A 113 1.80 4.15 16.11
CA ASN A 113 1.65 2.94 15.31
C ASN A 113 2.96 2.37 14.80
N LEU A 114 4.13 2.94 15.11
CA LEU A 114 5.40 2.37 14.66
C LEU A 114 5.62 0.96 15.21
N TYR A 115 6.25 0.12 14.40
CA TYR A 115 6.86 -1.13 14.86
C TYR A 115 7.83 -0.89 16.02
N LYS A 116 7.94 -1.88 16.90
CA LYS A 116 8.88 -1.92 18.00
C LYS A 116 9.89 -3.04 17.79
N GLU A 117 11.02 -2.92 18.48
CA GLU A 117 12.03 -3.97 18.49
C GLU A 117 11.41 -5.32 18.90
N GLY A 118 11.61 -6.34 18.06
CA GLY A 118 11.06 -7.68 18.24
C GLY A 118 9.70 -7.93 17.60
N ASP A 119 9.05 -6.92 17.00
CA ASP A 119 7.84 -7.13 16.20
C ASP A 119 8.17 -7.81 14.86
N LEU A 120 7.22 -8.56 14.33
CA LEU A 120 7.33 -9.23 13.03
C LEU A 120 6.79 -8.33 11.91
N THR A 121 7.56 -8.25 10.83
CA THR A 121 7.18 -7.64 9.55
C THR A 121 6.80 -8.70 8.54
#